data_AF-A0A0R3WUV9-F1
#
_entry.id   AF-A0A0R3WUV9-F1
#
_cell.length_a   1.000
_cell.length_b   1.000
_cell.length_c   1.000
_cell.angle_alpha   90.00
_cell.angle_beta   90.00
_cell.angle_gamma   90.00
#
_symmetry.space_group_name_H-M   'P 1'
#
loop_
_entity.id
_entity.type
_entity.pdbx_description
1 polymer ?
#
loop_
_entity_poly.entity_id
_entity_poly.type
_entity_poly.pdbx_seq_one_letter_code
_entity_poly.pdbx_strand_id
1 'polypeptide(L)'
;MSFRIIYESATERTSSHASQCQPPTKYTIHREDFAKTLQQKEINSVLEHLASVDGISLSAFVSRVLYVSSPMKTDPTLTEKILSETIKCVTYTAPCDNESNFLEKVESLHTLCKVAATESLIIPFIEWMKTNSERLNDALASCLIVDCQELAQECCFTIAFLARRLHFSMRGGVEVLIDTLIRLMARALLPREKNVTAYRDAQRLHEERDRLKKSLTIFHPPPLKYNYYEVYHRLIGIIYYTLADLLYSIPLPELVRFFTFRIFRRREIARLLLFQILDSVTGNISEIREEAENLASKTEKSEMYDENIWRLLPSILYLDILRAYSEINIVDREYPNTILNILRAQATQKYPLMDEKTLANVEQYWEQYQFFDLGMERVPRLSLNLPSVTMTKPLEIKKGSASGSLHTSNELPEIGPSLHHPRPTLLLKNL
;
A
#
# COMPACT_ATOMS: atom_id res chain seq x y z
N MET A 1 18.96 14.48 -42.53
CA MET A 1 18.44 13.55 -43.54
C MET A 1 16.97 13.32 -43.23
N SER A 2 16.10 13.86 -44.09
CA SER A 2 14.65 13.87 -43.91
C SER A 2 14.02 12.73 -44.69
N PHE A 3 13.21 11.90 -44.06
CA PHE A 3 12.39 10.91 -44.76
C PHE A 3 10.93 11.36 -44.74
N ARG A 4 10.44 11.74 -45.93
CA ARG A 4 9.04 11.99 -46.26
C ARG A 4 8.32 10.65 -46.37
N ILE A 5 7.17 10.54 -45.71
CA ILE A 5 6.21 9.46 -45.92
C ILE A 5 5.36 9.87 -47.14
N ILE A 6 5.43 9.08 -48.21
CA ILE A 6 4.58 9.21 -49.40
C ILE A 6 3.27 8.47 -49.10
N TYR A 7 2.15 9.19 -49.18
CA TYR A 7 0.81 8.61 -49.26
C TYR A 7 0.52 8.29 -50.72
N GLU A 8 0.30 7.01 -51.04
CA GLU A 8 -0.37 6.60 -52.28
C GLU A 8 -1.67 5.89 -51.94
N SER A 9 -2.77 6.53 -52.33
CA SER A 9 -4.11 5.96 -52.40
C SER A 9 -4.23 5.06 -53.62
N ALA A 10 -4.68 3.82 -53.45
CA ALA A 10 -5.11 2.99 -54.57
C ALA A 10 -6.46 2.32 -54.26
N THR A 11 -7.45 2.77 -55.00
CA THR A 11 -8.81 2.24 -55.15
C THR A 11 -8.84 0.77 -55.61
N GLU A 12 -9.89 0.10 -55.17
CA GLU A 12 -10.40 -1.22 -55.53
C GLU A 12 -10.10 -1.69 -56.97
N ARG A 13 -9.49 -2.87 -57.08
CA ARG A 13 -9.82 -3.85 -58.13
C ARG A 13 -9.76 -5.27 -57.57
N THR A 14 -10.92 -5.91 -57.61
CA THR A 14 -11.16 -7.33 -57.44
C THR A 14 -10.38 -8.18 -58.45
N SER A 15 -9.57 -9.14 -57.98
CA SER A 15 -9.33 -10.38 -58.74
C SER A 15 -8.98 -11.52 -57.81
N SER A 16 -9.77 -12.57 -57.92
CA SER A 16 -9.71 -13.86 -57.27
C SER A 16 -8.37 -14.58 -57.45
N HIS A 17 -7.66 -14.81 -56.34
CA HIS A 17 -6.90 -16.03 -56.14
C HIS A 17 -7.02 -16.43 -54.67
N ALA A 18 -7.86 -17.44 -54.43
CA ALA A 18 -7.96 -18.12 -53.15
C ALA A 18 -6.71 -18.96 -52.91
N SER A 19 -5.63 -18.31 -52.45
CA SER A 19 -4.55 -18.99 -51.75
C SER A 19 -4.84 -18.84 -50.26
N GLN A 20 -5.37 -19.90 -49.66
CA GLN A 20 -5.47 -20.05 -48.21
C GLN A 20 -4.06 -19.89 -47.61
N CYS A 21 -3.77 -18.72 -47.07
CA CYS A 21 -2.74 -18.59 -46.05
C CYS A 21 -3.24 -19.34 -44.81
N GLN A 22 -2.93 -20.64 -44.73
CA GLN A 22 -3.02 -21.34 -43.46
C GLN A 22 -2.05 -20.68 -42.48
N PRO A 23 -2.52 -20.22 -41.31
CA PRO A 23 -1.62 -19.74 -40.28
C PRO A 23 -0.70 -20.89 -39.84
N PRO A 24 0.58 -20.63 -39.51
CA PRO A 24 1.50 -21.65 -39.06
C PRO A 24 0.93 -22.35 -37.81
N THR A 25 0.79 -23.66 -37.91
CA THR A 25 0.08 -24.58 -37.01
C THR A 25 0.80 -24.81 -35.67
N LYS A 26 1.31 -23.76 -35.01
CA LYS A 26 2.02 -23.86 -33.73
C LYS A 26 1.67 -22.83 -32.64
N TYR A 27 0.65 -22.00 -32.83
CA TYR A 27 0.23 -21.00 -31.82
C TYR A 27 -1.27 -21.01 -31.50
N THR A 28 -1.97 -22.12 -31.70
CA THR A 28 -3.43 -22.22 -31.52
C THR A 28 -3.88 -22.73 -30.15
N ILE A 29 -2.97 -22.95 -29.19
CA ILE A 29 -3.35 -23.47 -27.86
C ILE A 29 -3.62 -22.34 -26.83
N HIS A 30 -3.25 -21.08 -27.06
CA HIS A 30 -3.32 -20.08 -25.98
C HIS A 30 -4.57 -19.21 -25.93
N ARG A 31 -5.47 -19.21 -26.92
CA ARG A 31 -6.57 -18.23 -26.93
C ARG A 31 -7.77 -18.66 -26.08
N GLU A 32 -8.12 -19.95 -26.11
CA GLU A 32 -9.22 -20.50 -25.32
C GLU A 32 -8.82 -20.67 -23.85
N ASP A 33 -7.57 -21.07 -23.58
CA ASP A 33 -7.01 -21.07 -22.22
C ASP A 33 -6.88 -19.65 -21.67
N PHE A 34 -6.41 -18.68 -22.47
CA PHE A 34 -6.39 -17.26 -22.05
C PHE A 34 -7.81 -16.71 -21.81
N ALA A 35 -8.78 -17.07 -22.65
CA ALA A 35 -10.19 -16.66 -22.48
C ALA A 35 -10.84 -17.32 -21.26
N LYS A 36 -10.57 -18.60 -20.97
CA LYS A 36 -10.99 -19.27 -19.74
C LYS A 36 -10.32 -18.69 -18.49
N THR A 37 -9.02 -18.39 -18.56
CA THR A 37 -8.27 -17.72 -17.49
C THR A 37 -8.78 -16.30 -17.25
N LEU A 38 -9.27 -15.61 -18.29
CA LEU A 38 -9.96 -14.32 -18.20
C LEU A 38 -11.36 -14.43 -17.56
N GLN A 39 -12.09 -15.52 -17.81
CA GLN A 39 -13.43 -15.77 -17.27
C GLN A 39 -13.43 -16.30 -15.83
N GLN A 40 -12.35 -16.92 -15.38
CA GLN A 40 -12.15 -17.40 -14.00
C GLN A 40 -11.38 -16.40 -13.11
N LYS A 41 -11.25 -15.13 -13.53
CA LYS A 41 -10.50 -14.14 -12.76
C LYS A 41 -11.18 -13.89 -11.41
N GLU A 42 -10.61 -14.45 -10.35
CA GLU A 42 -10.81 -13.96 -8.99
C GLU A 42 -10.14 -12.57 -8.90
N ILE A 43 -10.89 -11.56 -9.32
CA ILE A 43 -10.61 -10.17 -9.00
C ILE A 43 -11.21 -9.96 -7.60
N ASN A 44 -10.40 -9.48 -6.67
CA ASN A 44 -10.94 -9.13 -5.37
C ASN A 44 -11.69 -7.80 -5.44
N SER A 45 -12.63 -7.64 -4.53
CA SER A 45 -13.53 -6.49 -4.51
C SER A 45 -12.82 -5.15 -4.32
N VAL A 46 -11.71 -5.12 -3.58
CA VAL A 46 -10.89 -3.92 -3.45
C VAL A 46 -10.37 -3.47 -4.82
N LEU A 47 -9.87 -4.39 -5.64
CA LEU A 47 -9.39 -4.06 -6.98
C LEU A 47 -10.52 -3.64 -7.92
N GLU A 48 -11.70 -4.26 -7.83
CA GLU A 48 -12.85 -3.93 -8.68
C GLU A 48 -13.34 -2.48 -8.50
N HIS A 49 -13.23 -1.94 -7.29
CA HIS A 49 -13.64 -0.58 -6.96
C HIS A 49 -12.55 0.48 -7.23
N LEU A 50 -11.36 0.08 -7.72
CA LEU A 50 -10.30 1.04 -8.04
C LEU A 50 -10.41 1.59 -9.45
N ALA A 51 -10.23 2.90 -9.56
CA ALA A 51 -10.08 3.58 -10.84
C ALA A 51 -8.76 3.20 -11.52
N SER A 52 -8.76 3.22 -12.86
CA SER A 52 -7.52 3.05 -13.62
C SER A 52 -6.61 4.27 -13.43
N VAL A 53 -5.35 4.00 -13.10
CA VAL A 53 -4.30 5.02 -12.97
C VAL A 53 -3.31 4.88 -14.12
N ASP A 54 -2.95 6.04 -14.70
CA ASP A 54 -1.90 6.15 -15.73
C ASP A 54 -2.09 5.21 -16.94
N GLY A 55 -3.34 4.91 -17.29
CA GLY A 55 -3.70 4.13 -18.47
C GLY A 55 -3.50 2.61 -18.35
N ILE A 56 -3.08 2.10 -17.19
CA ILE A 56 -3.02 0.65 -16.96
C ILE A 56 -4.41 0.15 -16.58
N SER A 57 -4.98 -0.69 -17.45
CA SER A 57 -6.23 -1.37 -17.10
C SER A 57 -6.00 -2.41 -16.01
N LEU A 58 -6.93 -2.51 -15.06
CA LEU A 58 -6.95 -3.56 -14.05
C LEU A 58 -6.87 -4.95 -14.70
N SER A 59 -7.57 -5.14 -15.82
CA SER A 59 -7.58 -6.41 -16.55
C SER A 59 -6.17 -6.86 -16.98
N ALA A 60 -5.31 -5.92 -17.40
CA ALA A 60 -3.93 -6.20 -17.80
C ALA A 60 -3.07 -6.56 -16.60
N PHE A 61 -3.23 -5.84 -15.47
CA PHE A 61 -2.56 -6.17 -14.21
C PHE A 61 -2.92 -7.59 -13.75
N VAL A 62 -4.23 -7.90 -13.64
CA VAL A 62 -4.70 -9.21 -13.19
C VAL A 62 -4.26 -10.32 -14.14
N SER A 63 -4.35 -10.12 -15.45
CA SER A 63 -3.86 -11.10 -16.42
C SER A 63 -2.37 -11.41 -16.22
N ARG A 64 -1.57 -10.41 -15.86
CA ARG A 64 -0.13 -10.58 -15.67
C ARG A 64 0.21 -11.25 -14.35
N VAL A 65 -0.52 -10.94 -13.28
CA VAL A 65 -0.39 -11.61 -11.96
C VAL A 65 -0.72 -13.10 -12.07
N LEU A 66 -1.79 -13.45 -12.78
CA LEU A 66 -2.23 -14.84 -12.95
C LEU A 66 -1.38 -15.63 -13.95
N TYR A 67 -0.57 -14.95 -14.76
CA TYR A 67 0.30 -15.61 -15.71
C TYR A 67 1.54 -16.19 -15.01
N VAL A 68 1.46 -17.47 -14.68
CA VAL A 68 2.60 -18.27 -14.23
C VAL A 68 2.90 -19.34 -15.26
N SER A 69 4.18 -19.48 -15.59
CA SER A 69 4.66 -20.54 -16.49
C SER A 69 4.36 -21.93 -15.93
N SER A 70 4.41 -22.95 -16.79
CA SER A 70 4.07 -24.35 -16.46
C SER A 70 4.59 -24.80 -15.08
N PRO A 71 3.81 -25.61 -14.33
CA PRO A 71 4.15 -26.03 -12.99
C PRO A 71 5.51 -26.76 -12.93
N MET A 72 6.18 -26.61 -11.79
CA MET A 72 7.54 -27.09 -11.60
C MET A 72 7.52 -28.60 -11.34
N LYS A 73 8.26 -29.37 -12.14
CA LYS A 73 8.45 -30.81 -11.91
C LYS A 73 9.66 -31.00 -11.00
N THR A 74 9.43 -30.99 -9.69
CA THR A 74 10.50 -31.13 -8.71
C THR A 74 10.02 -31.88 -7.48
N ASP A 75 10.95 -32.59 -6.84
CA ASP A 75 10.71 -33.29 -5.58
C ASP A 75 10.39 -32.27 -4.46
N PRO A 76 9.26 -32.43 -3.74
CA PRO A 76 8.91 -31.59 -2.60
C PRO A 76 10.02 -31.45 -1.55
N THR A 77 10.88 -32.45 -1.39
CA THR A 77 12.01 -32.42 -0.43
C THR A 77 13.07 -31.38 -0.78
N LEU A 78 13.16 -30.97 -2.05
CA LEU A 78 14.12 -29.96 -2.52
C LEU A 78 13.59 -28.53 -2.41
N THR A 79 12.31 -28.34 -2.02
CA THR A 79 11.65 -27.03 -2.00
C THR A 79 12.40 -26.02 -1.13
N GLU A 80 12.80 -26.41 0.09
CA GLU A 80 13.54 -25.52 1.00
C GLU A 80 14.89 -25.07 0.42
N LYS A 81 15.61 -25.98 -0.24
CA LYS A 81 16.87 -25.66 -0.89
C LYS A 81 16.66 -24.65 -2.03
N ILE A 82 15.65 -24.88 -2.87
CA ILE A 82 15.29 -23.99 -3.99
C ILE A 82 14.92 -22.61 -3.46
N LEU A 83 14.05 -22.52 -2.45
CA LEU A 83 13.66 -21.24 -1.86
C LEU A 83 14.86 -20.50 -1.26
N SER A 84 15.73 -21.21 -0.55
CA SER A 84 16.93 -20.64 0.07
C SER A 84 17.95 -20.13 -0.94
N GLU A 85 18.15 -20.83 -2.05
CA GLU A 85 19.01 -20.40 -3.17
C GLU A 85 18.40 -19.20 -3.89
N THR A 86 17.11 -19.28 -4.22
CA THR A 86 16.35 -18.22 -4.89
C THR A 86 16.40 -16.91 -4.11
N ILE A 87 16.21 -16.95 -2.79
CA ILE A 87 16.26 -15.75 -1.95
C ILE A 87 17.66 -15.15 -1.88
N LYS A 88 18.72 -15.98 -1.88
CA LYS A 88 20.09 -15.45 -1.94
C LYS A 88 20.31 -14.67 -3.23
N CYS A 89 19.81 -15.17 -4.37
CA CYS A 89 19.88 -14.47 -5.66
C CYS A 89 19.10 -13.15 -5.64
N VAL A 90 17.86 -13.15 -5.11
CA VAL A 90 17.02 -11.93 -5.00
C VAL A 90 17.68 -10.88 -4.09
N THR A 91 18.25 -11.30 -2.96
CA THR A 91 18.87 -10.42 -1.96
C THR A 91 20.21 -9.83 -2.42
N TYR A 92 20.86 -10.44 -3.41
CA TYR A 92 22.21 -10.04 -3.83
C TYR A 92 22.23 -8.57 -4.29
N THR A 93 23.02 -7.74 -3.61
CA THR A 93 22.98 -6.26 -3.73
C THR A 93 23.89 -5.70 -4.81
N ALA A 94 24.44 -6.54 -5.70
CA ALA A 94 25.23 -6.01 -6.80
C ALA A 94 24.38 -5.01 -7.62
N PRO A 95 24.98 -3.90 -8.07
CA PRO A 95 24.27 -2.92 -8.89
C PRO A 95 23.64 -3.64 -10.08
N CYS A 96 22.42 -3.23 -10.42
CA CYS A 96 21.66 -3.81 -11.53
C CYS A 96 22.23 -3.42 -12.90
N ASP A 97 23.43 -2.83 -12.93
CA ASP A 97 24.15 -2.36 -14.12
C ASP A 97 24.60 -3.51 -15.03
N ASN A 98 24.67 -4.74 -14.49
CA ASN A 98 24.97 -5.94 -15.28
C ASN A 98 23.67 -6.64 -15.67
N GLU A 99 23.38 -6.73 -16.98
CA GLU A 99 22.20 -7.43 -17.53
C GLU A 99 22.03 -8.87 -17.01
N SER A 100 23.14 -9.56 -16.72
CA SER A 100 23.12 -10.91 -16.14
C SER A 100 22.48 -10.95 -14.75
N ASN A 101 22.81 -10.00 -13.88
CA ASN A 101 22.25 -9.89 -12.53
C ASN A 101 20.75 -9.56 -12.57
N PHE A 102 20.32 -8.73 -13.52
CA PHE A 102 18.90 -8.47 -13.74
C PHE A 102 18.13 -9.74 -14.11
N LEU A 103 18.59 -10.49 -15.11
CA LEU A 103 17.92 -11.70 -15.58
C LEU A 103 17.86 -12.78 -14.49
N GLU A 104 18.94 -12.98 -13.74
CA GLU A 104 18.98 -13.92 -12.61
C GLU A 104 17.95 -13.58 -11.53
N LYS A 105 17.78 -12.28 -11.21
CA LYS A 105 16.75 -11.83 -10.26
C LYS A 105 15.35 -12.06 -10.78
N VAL A 106 15.07 -11.74 -12.05
CA VAL A 106 13.76 -11.98 -12.66
C VAL A 106 13.44 -13.48 -12.70
N GLU A 107 14.40 -14.32 -13.07
CA GLU A 107 14.23 -15.78 -13.06
C GLU A 107 14.00 -16.30 -11.63
N SER A 108 14.67 -15.73 -10.64
CA SER A 108 14.46 -16.06 -9.23
C SER A 108 13.04 -15.70 -8.78
N LEU A 109 12.54 -14.50 -9.13
CA LEU A 109 11.16 -14.08 -8.85
C LEU A 109 10.13 -15.00 -9.52
N HIS A 110 10.38 -15.40 -10.77
CA HIS A 110 9.53 -16.37 -11.47
C HIS A 110 9.58 -17.76 -10.85
N THR A 111 10.74 -18.16 -10.32
CA THR A 111 10.89 -19.42 -9.60
C THR A 111 10.04 -19.44 -8.33
N LEU A 112 10.02 -18.35 -7.54
CA LEU A 112 9.11 -18.22 -6.40
C LEU A 112 7.64 -18.42 -6.81
N CYS A 113 7.22 -17.77 -7.90
CA CYS A 113 5.85 -17.92 -8.42
C CYS A 113 5.57 -19.37 -8.86
N LYS A 114 6.49 -20.03 -9.56
CA LYS A 114 6.34 -21.43 -10.00
C LYS A 114 6.19 -22.39 -8.82
N VAL A 115 6.98 -22.20 -7.76
CA VAL A 115 6.88 -23.00 -6.53
C VAL A 115 5.51 -22.80 -5.88
N ALA A 116 5.06 -21.55 -5.72
CA ALA A 116 3.74 -21.24 -5.14
C ALA A 116 2.53 -21.67 -6.01
N ALA A 117 2.73 -21.78 -7.33
CA ALA A 117 1.71 -22.28 -8.26
C ALA A 117 1.62 -23.82 -8.28
N THR A 118 2.65 -24.53 -7.83
CA THR A 118 2.70 -25.99 -7.90
C THR A 118 2.08 -26.61 -6.65
N GLU A 119 0.97 -27.35 -6.81
CA GLU A 119 0.19 -27.91 -5.70
C GLU A 119 1.00 -28.83 -4.76
N SER A 120 1.96 -29.58 -5.28
CA SER A 120 2.82 -30.45 -4.45
C SER A 120 3.88 -29.69 -3.66
N LEU A 121 4.18 -28.43 -4.03
CA LEU A 121 5.26 -27.63 -3.43
C LEU A 121 4.74 -26.52 -2.51
N ILE A 122 3.46 -26.16 -2.61
CA ILE A 122 2.87 -25.08 -1.81
C ILE A 122 2.88 -25.38 -0.30
N ILE A 123 2.63 -26.63 0.11
CA ILE A 123 2.65 -27.01 1.53
C ILE A 123 4.07 -26.86 2.12
N PRO A 124 5.14 -27.42 1.52
CA PRO A 124 6.51 -27.14 1.93
C PRO A 124 6.87 -25.65 1.94
N PHE A 125 6.36 -24.87 0.99
CA PHE A 125 6.60 -23.42 0.96
C PHE A 125 5.93 -22.73 2.17
N ILE A 126 4.66 -23.04 2.45
CA ILE A 126 3.95 -22.51 3.63
C ILE A 126 4.68 -22.89 4.92
N GLU A 127 5.21 -24.11 5.03
CA GLU A 127 6.01 -24.52 6.19
C GLU A 127 7.28 -23.67 6.32
N TRP A 128 8.02 -23.51 5.22
CA TRP A 128 9.23 -22.70 5.17
C TRP A 128 8.98 -21.22 5.52
N MET A 129 7.81 -20.68 5.18
CA MET A 129 7.40 -19.30 5.49
C MET A 129 7.25 -19.03 6.99
N LYS A 130 6.98 -20.05 7.81
CA LYS A 130 6.82 -19.88 9.27
C LYS A 130 8.06 -19.25 9.92
N THR A 131 9.26 -19.58 9.43
CA THR A 131 10.53 -19.06 9.96
C THR A 131 11.20 -18.03 9.06
N ASN A 132 10.75 -17.88 7.81
CA ASN A 132 11.46 -17.07 6.81
C ASN A 132 10.60 -15.99 6.11
N SER A 133 9.36 -15.77 6.56
CA SER A 133 8.46 -14.77 5.95
C SER A 133 9.07 -13.36 5.90
N GLU A 134 9.65 -12.89 6.99
CA GLU A 134 10.33 -11.59 7.08
C GLU A 134 11.48 -11.51 6.07
N ARG A 135 12.33 -12.55 6.03
CA ARG A 135 13.46 -12.62 5.10
C ARG A 135 13.02 -12.60 3.64
N LEU A 136 11.93 -13.27 3.28
CA LEU A 136 11.38 -13.22 1.93
C LEU A 136 10.88 -11.80 1.60
N ASN A 137 10.10 -11.19 2.50
CA ASN A 137 9.54 -9.87 2.28
C ASN A 137 10.62 -8.79 2.18
N ASP A 138 11.68 -8.87 2.97
CA ASP A 138 12.85 -8.00 2.87
C ASP A 138 13.58 -8.17 1.53
N ALA A 139 13.74 -9.41 1.07
CA ALA A 139 14.35 -9.70 -0.22
C ALA A 139 13.51 -9.10 -1.38
N LEU A 140 12.18 -9.27 -1.35
CA LEU A 140 11.28 -8.66 -2.32
C LEU A 140 11.35 -7.12 -2.26
N ALA A 141 11.37 -6.54 -1.06
CA ALA A 141 11.52 -5.10 -0.87
C ALA A 141 12.84 -4.57 -1.45
N SER A 142 13.94 -5.34 -1.38
CA SER A 142 15.22 -4.97 -1.97
C SER A 142 15.21 -4.85 -3.50
N CYS A 143 14.26 -5.51 -4.18
CA CYS A 143 14.09 -5.44 -5.63
C CYS A 143 13.23 -4.25 -6.10
N LEU A 144 12.60 -3.51 -5.18
CA LEU A 144 11.75 -2.36 -5.48
C LEU A 144 12.58 -1.08 -5.69
N ILE A 145 13.35 -1.06 -6.78
CA ILE A 145 14.27 0.02 -7.14
C ILE A 145 13.68 0.86 -8.27
N VAL A 146 13.59 2.19 -8.09
CA VAL A 146 13.03 3.13 -9.09
C VAL A 146 13.82 3.06 -10.39
N ASP A 147 15.15 3.02 -10.29
CA ASP A 147 16.05 3.07 -11.44
C ASP A 147 16.01 1.78 -12.27
N CYS A 148 15.48 0.68 -11.72
CA CYS A 148 15.31 -0.62 -12.38
C CYS A 148 13.83 -0.93 -12.54
N GLN A 149 13.15 -0.18 -13.41
CA GLN A 149 11.68 -0.21 -13.52
C GLN A 149 11.14 -1.60 -13.83
N GLU A 150 11.78 -2.32 -14.75
CA GLU A 150 11.38 -3.66 -15.18
C GLU A 150 11.45 -4.65 -14.00
N LEU A 151 12.52 -4.58 -13.21
CA LEU A 151 12.70 -5.43 -12.03
C LEU A 151 11.65 -5.10 -10.97
N ALA A 152 11.40 -3.81 -10.72
CA ALA A 152 10.39 -3.37 -9.77
C ALA A 152 8.97 -3.81 -10.21
N GLN A 153 8.66 -3.76 -11.51
CA GLN A 153 7.38 -4.24 -12.05
C GLN A 153 7.23 -5.75 -11.89
N GLU A 154 8.25 -6.53 -12.27
CA GLU A 154 8.25 -8.00 -12.10
C GLU A 154 8.16 -8.41 -10.62
N CYS A 155 8.83 -7.66 -9.74
CA CYS A 155 8.71 -7.84 -8.30
C CYS A 155 7.30 -7.55 -7.81
N CYS A 156 6.65 -6.47 -8.28
CA CYS A 156 5.25 -6.16 -7.93
C CYS A 156 4.28 -7.28 -8.35
N PHE A 157 4.41 -7.83 -9.56
CA PHE A 157 3.60 -8.97 -9.98
C PHE A 157 3.85 -10.21 -9.12
N THR A 158 5.12 -10.45 -8.76
CA THR A 158 5.51 -11.56 -7.88
C THR A 158 4.91 -11.39 -6.48
N ILE A 159 4.98 -10.19 -5.91
CA ILE A 159 4.39 -9.85 -4.61
C ILE A 159 2.88 -10.12 -4.62
N ALA A 160 2.16 -9.59 -5.62
CA ALA A 160 0.72 -9.77 -5.77
C ALA A 160 0.35 -11.26 -5.89
N PHE A 161 1.07 -12.01 -6.74
CA PHE A 161 0.84 -13.43 -6.91
C PHE A 161 1.10 -14.22 -5.62
N LEU A 162 2.24 -13.99 -4.96
CA LEU A 162 2.59 -14.67 -3.72
C LEU A 162 1.59 -14.34 -2.60
N ALA A 163 1.16 -13.09 -2.49
CA ALA A 163 0.18 -12.68 -1.48
C ALA A 163 -1.15 -13.45 -1.63
N ARG A 164 -1.63 -13.60 -2.87
CA ARG A 164 -2.84 -14.39 -3.18
C ARG A 164 -2.70 -15.89 -2.93
N ARG A 165 -1.47 -16.43 -2.92
CA ARG A 165 -1.21 -17.87 -2.75
C ARG A 165 -0.85 -18.25 -1.32
N LEU A 166 -0.14 -17.36 -0.62
CA LEU A 166 0.44 -17.60 0.69
C LEU A 166 -0.33 -16.88 1.82
N HIS A 167 -1.11 -15.84 1.49
CA HIS A 167 -1.94 -15.09 2.42
C HIS A 167 -1.20 -14.73 3.72
N PHE A 168 -1.77 -15.11 4.85
CA PHE A 168 -1.24 -14.96 6.20
C PHE A 168 0.17 -15.52 6.42
N SER A 169 0.64 -16.46 5.58
CA SER A 169 2.00 -16.96 5.66
C SER A 169 3.04 -15.87 5.35
N MET A 170 2.65 -14.83 4.60
CA MET A 170 3.49 -13.66 4.32
C MET A 170 3.44 -12.58 5.41
N ARG A 171 2.78 -12.80 6.54
CA ARG A 171 2.60 -11.76 7.59
C ARG A 171 3.91 -11.13 8.08
N GLY A 172 4.96 -11.93 8.30
CA GLY A 172 6.20 -11.41 8.89
C GLY A 172 6.91 -10.40 7.98
N GLY A 173 7.12 -9.17 8.44
CA GLY A 173 7.85 -8.13 7.70
C GLY A 173 7.09 -7.51 6.52
N VAL A 174 5.80 -7.80 6.35
CA VAL A 174 5.01 -7.26 5.22
C VAL A 174 4.84 -5.74 5.31
N GLU A 175 4.93 -5.15 6.50
CA GLU A 175 4.94 -3.70 6.69
C GLU A 175 6.12 -3.03 5.98
N VAL A 176 7.28 -3.70 5.93
CA VAL A 176 8.47 -3.23 5.19
C VAL A 176 8.17 -3.17 3.70
N LEU A 177 7.48 -4.19 3.18
CA LEU A 177 7.08 -4.27 1.78
C LEU A 177 6.11 -3.15 1.42
N ILE A 178 5.06 -2.94 2.23
CA ILE A 178 4.10 -1.84 2.06
C ILE A 178 4.82 -0.48 2.11
N ASP A 179 5.64 -0.22 3.13
CA ASP A 179 6.34 1.07 3.27
C ASP A 179 7.32 1.32 2.11
N THR A 180 7.91 0.25 1.56
CA THR A 180 8.80 0.32 0.40
C THR A 180 8.02 0.58 -0.89
N LEU A 181 6.89 -0.07 -1.14
CA LEU A 181 5.99 0.21 -2.27
C LEU A 181 5.47 1.65 -2.23
N ILE A 182 5.04 2.14 -1.06
CA ILE A 182 4.62 3.53 -0.87
C ILE A 182 5.77 4.51 -1.17
N ARG A 183 6.98 4.21 -0.68
CA ARG A 183 8.18 5.03 -0.99
C ARG A 183 8.52 5.01 -2.48
N LEU A 184 8.44 3.84 -3.11
CA LEU A 184 8.69 3.65 -4.54
C LEU A 184 7.71 4.49 -5.37
N MET A 185 6.41 4.42 -5.07
CA MET A 185 5.37 5.25 -5.71
C MET A 185 5.65 6.74 -5.53
N ALA A 186 5.98 7.18 -4.31
CA ALA A 186 6.28 8.59 -4.04
C ALA A 186 7.52 9.08 -4.82
N ARG A 187 8.55 8.24 -4.97
CA ARG A 187 9.73 8.57 -5.79
C ARG A 187 9.40 8.62 -7.28
N ALA A 188 8.64 7.64 -7.76
CA ALA A 188 8.18 7.57 -9.15
C ALA A 188 7.30 8.77 -9.56
N LEU A 189 6.54 9.34 -8.62
CA LEU A 189 5.69 10.52 -8.84
C LEU A 189 6.43 11.86 -8.68
N LEU A 190 7.67 11.86 -8.18
CA LEU A 190 8.41 13.09 -7.87
C LEU A 190 8.55 14.06 -9.07
N PRO A 191 8.81 13.60 -10.32
CA PRO A 191 8.85 14.49 -11.48
C PRO A 191 7.49 15.18 -11.73
N ARG A 192 6.39 14.43 -11.64
CA ARG A 192 5.02 14.93 -11.81
C ARG A 192 4.67 15.98 -10.76
N GLU A 193 4.98 15.69 -9.50
CA GLU A 193 4.75 16.63 -8.40
C GLU A 193 5.51 17.94 -8.57
N LYS A 194 6.80 17.89 -8.95
CA LYS A 194 7.60 19.10 -9.18
C LYS A 194 7.00 19.99 -10.27
N ASN A 195 6.44 19.40 -11.33
CA ASN A 195 5.80 20.17 -12.39
C ASN A 195 4.45 20.77 -11.96
N VAL A 196 3.63 20.04 -11.21
CA VAL A 196 2.38 20.58 -10.65
C VAL A 196 2.67 21.75 -9.70
N THR A 197 3.68 21.63 -8.83
CA THR A 197 4.12 22.74 -7.97
C THR A 197 4.57 23.94 -8.80
N ALA A 198 5.44 23.72 -9.80
CA ALA A 198 5.92 24.81 -10.64
C ALA A 198 4.79 25.52 -11.41
N TYR A 199 3.79 24.76 -11.89
CA TYR A 199 2.60 25.31 -12.53
C TYR A 199 1.80 26.19 -11.56
N ARG A 200 1.52 25.71 -10.34
CA ARG A 200 0.77 26.47 -9.33
C ARG A 200 1.51 27.73 -8.90
N ASP A 201 2.83 27.67 -8.76
CA ASP A 201 3.65 28.84 -8.44
C ASP A 201 3.58 29.89 -9.55
N ALA A 202 3.69 29.46 -10.81
CA ALA A 202 3.55 30.35 -11.96
C ALA A 202 2.15 30.97 -12.05
N GLN A 203 1.10 30.18 -11.76
CA GLN A 203 -0.27 30.65 -11.74
C GLN A 203 -0.48 31.70 -10.64
N ARG A 204 -0.02 31.45 -9.41
CA ARG A 204 -0.11 32.42 -8.31
C ARG A 204 0.56 33.75 -8.65
N LEU A 205 1.79 33.69 -9.18
CA LEU A 205 2.53 34.88 -9.62
C LEU A 205 1.82 35.63 -10.75
N HIS A 206 1.13 34.91 -11.63
CA HIS A 206 0.34 35.51 -12.69
C HIS A 206 -0.89 36.23 -12.14
N GLU A 207 -1.65 35.57 -11.25
CA GLU A 207 -2.81 36.16 -10.58
C GLU A 207 -2.43 37.42 -9.76
N GLU A 208 -1.29 37.39 -9.06
CA GLU A 208 -0.75 38.57 -8.37
C GLU A 208 -0.45 39.72 -9.34
N ARG A 209 0.16 39.42 -10.49
CA ARG A 209 0.49 40.43 -11.51
C ARG A 209 -0.77 41.02 -12.15
N ASP A 210 -1.76 40.20 -12.45
CA ASP A 210 -3.04 40.65 -13.02
C ASP A 210 -3.79 41.57 -12.04
N ARG A 211 -3.79 41.22 -10.74
CA ARG A 211 -4.35 42.08 -9.68
C ARG A 211 -3.65 43.43 -9.59
N LEU A 212 -2.31 43.47 -9.75
CA LEU A 212 -1.52 44.70 -9.65
C LEU A 212 -1.59 45.58 -10.90
N LYS A 213 -1.61 44.99 -12.10
CA LYS A 213 -1.48 45.73 -13.36
C LYS A 213 -2.81 46.10 -14.01
N LYS A 214 -3.95 45.53 -13.57
CA LYS A 214 -5.29 45.72 -14.19
C LYS A 214 -5.29 45.52 -15.73
N SER A 215 -4.29 44.83 -16.26
CA SER A 215 -4.19 44.47 -17.68
C SER A 215 -4.32 42.96 -17.77
N LEU A 216 -5.18 42.47 -18.66
CA LEU A 216 -5.33 41.05 -18.93
C LEU A 216 -4.06 40.54 -19.65
N THR A 217 -3.11 40.02 -18.88
CA THR A 217 -1.98 39.29 -19.45
C THR A 217 -2.40 37.84 -19.71
N ILE A 218 -1.98 37.25 -20.84
CA ILE A 218 -2.25 35.84 -21.11
C ILE A 218 -1.32 34.99 -20.20
N PHE A 219 -1.88 34.04 -19.46
CA PHE A 219 -1.09 33.08 -18.70
C PHE A 219 -0.33 32.15 -19.64
N HIS A 220 0.98 32.05 -19.43
CA HIS A 220 1.81 31.05 -20.10
C HIS A 220 2.33 30.06 -19.07
N PRO A 221 1.89 28.78 -19.11
CA PRO A 221 2.35 27.79 -18.15
C PRO A 221 3.85 27.51 -18.33
N PRO A 222 4.56 27.17 -17.24
CA PRO A 222 5.97 26.81 -17.35
C PRO A 222 6.13 25.55 -18.22
N PRO A 223 7.21 25.46 -19.02
CA PRO A 223 7.48 24.28 -19.80
C PRO A 223 7.68 23.07 -18.88
N LEU A 224 7.21 21.90 -19.31
CA LEU A 224 7.45 20.64 -18.61
C LEU A 224 8.95 20.40 -18.53
N LYS A 225 9.46 20.23 -17.30
CA LYS A 225 10.90 20.02 -17.04
C LYS A 225 11.33 18.55 -17.05
N TYR A 226 10.39 17.63 -17.24
CA TYR A 226 10.66 16.19 -17.37
C TYR A 226 10.24 15.71 -18.74
N ASN A 227 10.90 14.66 -19.22
CA ASN A 227 10.51 14.00 -20.46
C ASN A 227 9.35 13.02 -20.22
N TYR A 228 8.36 12.98 -21.12
CA TYR A 228 7.85 11.71 -21.66
C TYR A 228 8.04 10.43 -20.84
N TYR A 229 9.23 9.87 -21.08
CA TYR A 229 9.72 8.57 -20.64
C TYR A 229 10.25 8.55 -19.19
N GLU A 230 10.44 9.72 -18.57
CA GLU A 230 10.84 9.85 -17.16
C GLU A 230 9.64 9.67 -16.22
N VAL A 231 8.42 9.73 -16.75
CA VAL A 231 7.24 9.43 -15.94
C VAL A 231 7.02 7.94 -15.95
N TYR A 232 7.27 7.35 -14.78
CA TYR A 232 7.10 5.96 -14.42
C TYR A 232 5.63 5.48 -14.44
N HIS A 233 4.80 5.96 -15.39
CA HIS A 233 3.36 5.71 -15.50
C HIS A 233 2.99 4.23 -15.31
N ARG A 234 3.70 3.36 -16.04
CA ARG A 234 3.48 1.91 -15.96
C ARG A 234 3.81 1.35 -14.57
N LEU A 235 4.93 1.77 -14.01
CA LEU A 235 5.35 1.34 -12.68
C LEU A 235 4.38 1.87 -11.60
N ILE A 236 3.92 3.11 -11.69
CA ILE A 236 2.95 3.72 -10.75
C ILE A 236 1.66 2.91 -10.73
N GLY A 237 1.06 2.62 -11.89
CA GLY A 237 -0.17 1.83 -11.95
C GLY A 237 0.02 0.40 -11.43
N ILE A 238 1.17 -0.22 -11.67
CA ILE A 238 1.48 -1.55 -11.12
C ILE A 238 1.62 -1.51 -9.59
N ILE A 239 2.32 -0.53 -9.03
CA ILE A 239 2.43 -0.37 -7.57
C ILE A 239 1.06 -0.12 -6.94
N TYR A 240 0.24 0.72 -7.59
CA TYR A 240 -1.11 1.06 -7.15
C TYR A 240 -1.98 -0.18 -6.95
N TYR A 241 -2.07 -1.04 -7.98
CA TYR A 241 -2.82 -2.28 -7.86
C TYR A 241 -2.16 -3.28 -6.90
N THR A 242 -0.83 -3.36 -6.86
CA THR A 242 -0.12 -4.28 -5.96
C THR A 242 -0.37 -3.96 -4.49
N LEU A 243 -0.37 -2.67 -4.12
CA LEU A 243 -0.68 -2.24 -2.75
C LEU A 243 -2.10 -2.66 -2.35
N ALA A 244 -3.08 -2.43 -3.22
CA ALA A 244 -4.46 -2.77 -2.93
C ALA A 244 -4.69 -4.29 -2.85
N ASP A 245 -4.07 -5.03 -3.77
CA ASP A 245 -4.13 -6.49 -3.82
C ASP A 245 -3.50 -7.12 -2.56
N LEU A 246 -2.42 -6.54 -2.05
CA LEU A 246 -1.76 -6.99 -0.84
C LEU A 246 -2.61 -6.73 0.42
N LEU A 247 -3.26 -5.56 0.52
CA LEU A 247 -4.15 -5.23 1.63
C LEU A 247 -5.39 -6.15 1.68
N TYR A 248 -5.87 -6.61 0.53
CA TYR A 248 -6.93 -7.62 0.46
C TYR A 248 -6.42 -9.04 0.76
N SER A 249 -5.32 -9.45 0.11
CA SER A 249 -4.83 -10.84 0.16
C SER A 249 -4.22 -11.23 1.51
N ILE A 250 -3.78 -10.24 2.29
CA ILE A 250 -3.28 -10.41 3.66
C ILE A 250 -4.19 -9.57 4.57
N PRO A 251 -5.43 -10.02 4.82
CA PRO A 251 -6.44 -9.21 5.47
C PRO A 251 -6.16 -9.14 6.97
N LEU A 252 -5.32 -8.17 7.37
CA LEU A 252 -4.97 -7.91 8.77
C LEU A 252 -5.38 -6.46 9.12
N PRO A 253 -6.20 -6.26 10.17
CA PRO A 253 -6.59 -4.92 10.62
C PRO A 253 -5.39 -4.01 10.89
N GLU A 254 -4.30 -4.55 11.42
CA GLU A 254 -3.07 -3.81 11.69
C GLU A 254 -2.41 -3.28 10.42
N LEU A 255 -2.48 -4.01 9.30
CA LEU A 255 -1.92 -3.58 8.02
C LEU A 255 -2.72 -2.44 7.42
N VAL A 256 -4.06 -2.49 7.50
CA VAL A 256 -4.93 -1.39 7.06
C VAL A 256 -4.64 -0.12 7.86
N ARG A 257 -4.48 -0.24 9.18
CA ARG A 257 -4.09 0.88 10.04
C ARG A 257 -2.68 1.39 9.71
N PHE A 258 -1.72 0.49 9.54
CA PHE A 258 -0.35 0.84 9.17
C PHE A 258 -0.31 1.61 7.84
N PHE A 259 -1.03 1.13 6.83
CA PHE A 259 -1.18 1.79 5.53
C PHE A 259 -1.75 3.20 5.69
N THR A 260 -2.86 3.33 6.44
CA THR A 260 -3.54 4.61 6.70
C THR A 260 -2.60 5.67 7.26
N PHE A 261 -1.79 5.34 8.28
CA PHE A 261 -0.84 6.29 8.87
C PHE A 261 0.25 6.77 7.91
N ARG A 262 0.58 5.98 6.88
CA ARG A 262 1.64 6.30 5.92
C ARG A 262 1.19 7.26 4.82
N ILE A 263 -0.12 7.36 4.56
CA ILE A 263 -0.70 8.24 3.53
C ILE A 263 -0.40 9.70 3.85
N PHE A 264 -0.69 10.12 5.08
CA PHE A 264 -0.63 11.51 5.54
C PHE A 264 0.76 12.17 5.40
N ARG A 265 1.82 11.38 5.44
CA ARG A 265 3.21 11.87 5.32
C ARG A 265 3.67 12.03 3.86
N ARG A 266 2.84 11.68 2.88
CA ARG A 266 3.19 11.76 1.46
C ARG A 266 2.76 13.08 0.86
N ARG A 267 3.45 13.44 -0.22
CA ARG A 267 3.12 14.61 -1.02
C ARG A 267 1.80 14.39 -1.75
N GLU A 268 1.21 15.47 -2.21
CA GLU A 268 -0.18 15.52 -2.66
C GLU A 268 -0.55 14.45 -3.68
N ILE A 269 0.20 14.30 -4.78
CA ILE A 269 -0.16 13.35 -5.85
C ILE A 269 -0.07 11.90 -5.36
N ALA A 270 1.03 11.55 -4.68
CA ALA A 270 1.15 10.23 -4.08
C ALA A 270 0.06 9.98 -3.04
N ARG A 271 -0.28 10.98 -2.24
CA ARG A 271 -1.33 10.93 -1.22
C ARG A 271 -2.70 10.68 -1.83
N LEU A 272 -3.03 11.34 -2.94
CA LEU A 272 -4.29 11.16 -3.66
C LEU A 272 -4.48 9.71 -4.12
N LEU A 273 -3.47 9.10 -4.74
CA LEU A 273 -3.53 7.69 -5.15
C LEU A 273 -3.67 6.75 -3.96
N LEU A 274 -2.93 6.98 -2.89
CA LEU A 274 -3.02 6.16 -1.68
C LEU A 274 -4.39 6.29 -0.99
N PHE A 275 -5.01 7.47 -1.05
CA PHE A 275 -6.38 7.66 -0.55
C PHE A 275 -7.41 6.93 -1.39
N GLN A 276 -7.24 6.82 -2.70
CA GLN A 276 -8.14 5.99 -3.52
C GLN A 276 -8.07 4.51 -3.14
N ILE A 277 -6.86 4.02 -2.81
CA ILE A 277 -6.69 2.66 -2.27
C ILE A 277 -7.41 2.55 -0.92
N LEU A 278 -7.22 3.53 -0.03
CA LEU A 278 -7.88 3.52 1.28
C LEU A 278 -9.41 3.59 1.13
N ASP A 279 -9.93 4.42 0.24
CA ASP A 279 -11.35 4.55 -0.05
C ASP A 279 -11.95 3.22 -0.47
N SER A 280 -11.34 2.54 -1.44
CA SER A 280 -11.74 1.19 -1.85
C SER A 280 -11.65 0.17 -0.70
N VAL A 281 -10.57 0.19 0.09
CA VAL A 281 -10.43 -0.68 1.27
C VAL A 281 -11.55 -0.41 2.29
N THR A 282 -11.88 0.85 2.55
CA THR A 282 -12.93 1.23 3.50
C THR A 282 -14.34 0.91 2.99
N GLY A 283 -14.58 1.04 1.68
CA GLY A 283 -15.82 0.63 1.04
C GLY A 283 -16.07 -0.87 1.18
N ASN A 284 -15.00 -1.67 1.16
CA ASN A 284 -15.06 -3.13 1.11
C ASN A 284 -14.62 -3.83 2.42
N ILE A 285 -14.63 -3.15 3.58
CA ILE A 285 -14.17 -3.74 4.86
C ILE A 285 -14.93 -5.03 5.19
N SER A 286 -16.23 -5.11 4.89
CA SER A 286 -17.04 -6.31 5.14
C SER A 286 -16.53 -7.54 4.38
N GLU A 287 -16.13 -7.35 3.12
CA GLU A 287 -15.66 -8.43 2.27
C GLU A 287 -14.22 -8.83 2.63
N ILE A 288 -13.37 -7.86 2.98
CA ILE A 288 -12.03 -8.13 3.50
C ILE A 288 -12.12 -8.93 4.82
N ARG A 289 -13.09 -8.60 5.68
CA ARG A 289 -13.37 -9.34 6.91
C ARG A 289 -13.83 -10.77 6.61
N GLU A 290 -14.76 -10.94 5.67
CA GLU A 290 -15.23 -12.26 5.25
C GLU A 290 -14.09 -13.12 4.70
N GLU A 291 -13.22 -12.54 3.87
CA GLU A 291 -12.02 -13.21 3.38
C GLU A 291 -11.09 -13.61 4.53
N ALA A 292 -10.87 -12.73 5.51
CA ALA A 292 -10.08 -13.05 6.69
C ALA A 292 -10.64 -14.23 7.48
N GLU A 293 -11.95 -14.28 7.67
CA GLU A 293 -12.66 -15.37 8.35
C GLU A 293 -12.53 -16.69 7.57
N ASN A 294 -12.75 -16.64 6.25
CA ASN A 294 -12.60 -17.77 5.35
C ASN A 294 -11.18 -18.34 5.38
N LEU A 295 -10.16 -17.49 5.34
CA LEU A 295 -8.75 -17.91 5.39
C LEU A 295 -8.37 -18.46 6.78
N ALA A 296 -8.86 -17.87 7.85
CA ALA A 296 -8.60 -18.34 9.20
C ALA A 296 -9.20 -19.74 9.43
N SER A 297 -10.41 -19.98 8.92
CA SER A 297 -11.09 -21.29 9.02
C SER A 297 -10.33 -22.40 8.27
N LYS A 298 -9.77 -22.10 7.10
CA LYS A 298 -8.99 -23.06 6.28
C LYS A 298 -7.63 -23.41 6.89
N THR A 299 -7.04 -22.51 7.66
CA THR A 299 -5.65 -22.66 8.15
C THR A 299 -5.59 -23.26 9.55
N GLU A 300 -6.73 -23.58 10.18
CA GLU A 300 -6.84 -23.98 11.61
C GLU A 300 -6.21 -22.97 12.59
N LYS A 301 -5.87 -21.77 12.12
CA LYS A 301 -5.22 -20.71 12.90
C LYS A 301 -6.26 -19.67 13.33
N SER A 302 -7.12 -20.04 14.26
CA SER A 302 -8.13 -19.13 14.84
C SER A 302 -7.52 -17.86 15.43
N GLU A 303 -6.24 -17.88 15.83
CA GLU A 303 -5.52 -16.72 16.36
C GLU A 303 -5.29 -15.60 15.33
N MET A 304 -5.48 -15.87 14.04
CA MET A 304 -5.27 -14.88 12.97
C MET A 304 -6.51 -14.04 12.66
N TYR A 305 -7.65 -14.37 13.25
CA TYR A 305 -8.90 -13.62 13.12
C TYR A 305 -9.48 -13.32 14.50
N ASP A 306 -9.58 -12.03 14.84
CA ASP A 306 -10.31 -11.56 16.01
C ASP A 306 -11.49 -10.71 15.55
N GLU A 307 -12.70 -11.23 15.76
CA GLU A 307 -13.94 -10.57 15.41
C GLU A 307 -14.05 -9.18 16.07
N ASN A 308 -13.58 -9.03 17.31
CA ASN A 308 -13.68 -7.75 18.02
C ASN A 308 -12.80 -6.68 17.38
N ILE A 309 -11.60 -7.04 16.91
CA ILE A 309 -10.70 -6.12 16.22
C ILE A 309 -11.34 -5.66 14.91
N TRP A 310 -11.88 -6.59 14.12
CA TRP A 310 -12.60 -6.27 12.88
C TRP A 310 -13.83 -5.39 13.13
N ARG A 311 -14.61 -5.68 14.17
CA ARG A 311 -15.79 -4.89 14.54
C ARG A 311 -15.44 -3.45 14.93
N LEU A 312 -14.30 -3.25 15.58
CA LEU A 312 -13.82 -1.94 16.03
C LEU A 312 -13.01 -1.19 14.97
N LEU A 313 -12.52 -1.88 13.93
CA LEU A 313 -11.65 -1.31 12.91
C LEU A 313 -12.21 -0.02 12.27
N PRO A 314 -13.49 0.06 11.86
CA PRO A 314 -14.01 1.30 11.27
C PRO A 314 -13.92 2.49 12.22
N SER A 315 -14.24 2.26 13.50
CA SER A 315 -14.20 3.31 14.51
C SER A 315 -12.77 3.75 14.84
N ILE A 316 -11.82 2.81 14.82
CA ILE A 316 -10.40 3.10 15.04
C ILE A 316 -9.82 3.88 13.84
N LEU A 317 -10.08 3.44 12.62
CA LEU A 317 -9.62 4.12 11.40
C LEU A 317 -10.17 5.54 11.32
N TYR A 318 -11.44 5.73 11.68
CA TYR A 318 -12.05 7.05 11.73
C TYR A 318 -11.27 8.01 12.65
N LEU A 319 -10.96 7.57 13.87
CA LEU A 319 -10.20 8.37 14.82
C LEU A 319 -8.76 8.62 14.36
N ASP A 320 -8.12 7.60 13.79
CA ASP A 320 -6.75 7.69 13.26
C ASP A 320 -6.68 8.70 12.09
N ILE A 321 -7.65 8.69 11.18
CA ILE A 321 -7.79 9.64 10.07
C ILE A 321 -8.09 11.05 10.58
N LEU A 322 -9.08 11.19 11.46
CA LEU A 322 -9.48 12.49 12.01
C LEU A 322 -8.31 13.17 12.74
N ARG A 323 -7.55 12.40 13.52
CA ARG A 323 -6.35 12.89 14.20
C ARG A 323 -5.27 13.31 13.20
N ALA A 324 -4.93 12.44 12.25
CA ALA A 324 -3.88 12.75 11.28
C ALA A 324 -4.24 13.96 10.40
N TYR A 325 -5.53 14.11 10.08
CA TYR A 325 -6.08 15.26 9.39
C TYR A 325 -5.96 16.55 10.21
N SER A 326 -6.23 16.50 11.52
CA SER A 326 -6.05 17.65 12.42
C SER A 326 -4.59 18.14 12.52
N GLU A 327 -3.63 17.25 12.30
CA GLU A 327 -2.19 17.52 12.44
C GLU A 327 -1.57 18.06 11.13
N ILE A 328 -2.26 17.94 9.99
CA ILE A 328 -1.70 18.28 8.66
C ILE A 328 -2.69 19.15 7.91
N ASN A 329 -2.27 20.36 7.51
CA ASN A 329 -3.06 21.20 6.63
C ASN A 329 -3.13 20.54 5.23
N ILE A 330 -4.26 19.91 4.91
CA ILE A 330 -4.50 19.28 3.60
C ILE A 330 -5.33 20.24 2.76
N VAL A 331 -4.76 20.67 1.64
CA VAL A 331 -5.42 21.57 0.67
C VAL A 331 -6.66 20.91 0.05
N ASP A 332 -6.62 19.59 -0.19
CA ASP A 332 -7.75 18.80 -0.70
C ASP A 332 -8.48 18.05 0.43
N ARG A 333 -9.53 18.67 0.97
CA ARG A 333 -10.34 18.13 2.08
C ARG A 333 -11.32 17.01 1.68
N GLU A 334 -11.57 16.84 0.38
CA GLU A 334 -12.65 16.00 -0.15
C GLU A 334 -12.45 14.50 0.14
N TYR A 335 -11.24 13.97 -0.05
CA TYR A 335 -10.96 12.53 0.12
C TYR A 335 -11.10 12.04 1.57
N PRO A 336 -10.50 12.71 2.58
CA PRO A 336 -10.71 12.32 3.97
C PRO A 336 -12.19 12.35 4.38
N ASN A 337 -12.97 13.30 3.87
CA ASN A 337 -14.38 13.44 4.23
C ASN A 337 -15.24 12.27 3.72
N THR A 338 -15.03 11.84 2.47
CA THR A 338 -15.73 10.66 1.91
C THR A 338 -15.43 9.41 2.74
N ILE A 339 -14.15 9.17 3.04
CA ILE A 339 -13.72 8.01 3.82
C ILE A 339 -14.26 8.07 5.26
N LEU A 340 -14.21 9.23 5.91
CA LEU A 340 -14.77 9.43 7.26
C LEU A 340 -16.27 9.15 7.29
N ASN A 341 -17.01 9.53 6.24
CA ASN A 341 -18.44 9.23 6.13
C ASN A 341 -18.73 7.73 6.00
N ILE A 342 -17.98 7.02 5.15
CA ILE A 342 -18.08 5.56 5.00
C ILE A 342 -17.80 4.87 6.35
N LEU A 343 -16.69 5.22 6.99
CA LEU A 343 -16.28 4.64 8.27
C LEU A 343 -17.30 4.92 9.39
N ARG A 344 -17.88 6.13 9.43
CA ARG A 344 -18.93 6.49 10.39
C ARG A 344 -20.21 5.68 10.17
N ALA A 345 -20.57 5.40 8.91
CA ALA A 345 -21.72 4.57 8.59
C ALA A 345 -21.51 3.10 8.99
N GLN A 346 -20.29 2.59 8.83
CA GLN A 346 -19.91 1.22 9.18
C GLN A 346 -19.56 1.02 10.67
N ALA A 347 -19.29 2.09 11.41
CA ALA A 347 -18.90 2.04 12.81
C ALA A 347 -20.03 1.49 13.71
N THR A 348 -19.79 0.31 14.26
CA THR A 348 -20.68 -0.31 15.25
C THR A 348 -20.65 0.42 16.59
N GLN A 349 -19.50 0.98 16.96
CA GLN A 349 -19.32 1.84 18.12
C GLN A 349 -19.17 3.30 17.69
N LYS A 350 -20.18 4.12 17.99
CA LYS A 350 -20.15 5.56 17.71
C LYS A 350 -19.55 6.32 18.90
N TYR A 351 -18.38 6.93 18.68
CA TYR A 351 -17.75 7.82 19.65
C TYR A 351 -18.36 9.23 19.57
N PRO A 352 -18.30 10.06 20.62
CA PRO A 352 -18.80 11.45 20.58
C PRO A 352 -18.18 12.31 19.46
N LEU A 353 -16.95 11.99 19.04
CA LEU A 353 -16.23 12.61 17.92
C LEU A 353 -16.76 12.20 16.52
N MET A 354 -17.70 11.26 16.47
CA MET A 354 -18.45 10.85 15.27
C MET A 354 -19.82 11.51 15.18
N ASP A 355 -20.20 12.33 16.18
CA ASP A 355 -21.44 13.10 16.15
C ASP A 355 -21.31 14.28 15.19
N GLU A 356 -22.34 14.52 14.38
CA GLU A 356 -22.36 15.56 13.34
C GLU A 356 -22.16 16.96 13.92
N LYS A 357 -22.66 17.20 15.13
CA LYS A 357 -22.47 18.48 15.84
C LYS A 357 -21.02 18.70 16.24
N THR A 358 -20.35 17.65 16.72
CA THR A 358 -18.93 17.72 17.09
C THR A 358 -18.06 17.91 15.85
N LEU A 359 -18.42 17.25 14.74
CA LEU A 359 -17.72 17.40 13.47
C LEU A 359 -17.85 18.82 12.91
N ALA A 360 -19.08 19.35 12.87
CA ALA A 360 -19.33 20.71 12.41
C ALA A 360 -18.55 21.74 13.24
N ASN A 361 -18.42 21.53 14.55
CA ASN A 361 -17.62 22.39 15.41
C ASN A 361 -16.10 22.27 15.12
N VAL A 362 -15.61 21.07 14.81
CA VAL A 362 -14.20 20.83 14.45
C VAL A 362 -13.88 21.38 13.06
N GLU A 363 -14.78 21.19 12.09
CA GLU A 363 -14.68 21.76 10.75
C GLU A 363 -14.73 23.29 10.79
N GLN A 364 -15.68 23.87 11.54
CA GLN A 364 -15.78 25.31 11.73
C GLN A 364 -14.54 25.89 12.41
N TYR A 365 -13.98 25.17 13.39
CA TYR A 365 -12.68 25.52 13.98
C TYR A 365 -11.59 25.52 12.90
N TRP A 366 -11.46 24.46 12.10
CA TRP A 366 -10.44 24.38 11.04
C TRP A 366 -10.65 25.35 9.87
N GLU A 367 -11.87 25.79 9.60
CA GLU A 367 -12.17 26.86 8.63
C GLU A 367 -11.77 28.23 9.17
N GLN A 368 -12.02 28.49 10.45
CA GLN A 368 -11.64 29.75 11.11
C GLN A 368 -10.12 29.92 11.25
N TYR A 369 -9.36 28.83 11.29
CA TYR A 369 -7.89 28.84 11.44
C TYR A 369 -7.13 28.44 10.15
N GLN A 370 -7.66 28.77 8.96
CA GLN A 370 -7.05 28.45 7.65
C GLN A 370 -5.66 29.09 7.38
N PHE A 371 -5.17 30.01 8.22
CA PHE A 371 -3.89 30.70 8.03
C PHE A 371 -2.74 30.11 8.87
N PHE A 372 -2.25 28.94 8.46
CA PHE A 372 -0.85 28.55 8.70
C PHE A 372 -0.37 27.75 7.49
N ASP A 373 -0.04 28.49 6.45
CA ASP A 373 0.86 28.05 5.39
C ASP A 373 2.18 28.76 5.67
N LEU A 374 3.11 28.10 6.35
CA LEU A 374 4.54 28.41 6.51
C LEU A 374 5.14 27.47 7.57
N GLY A 375 6.03 26.57 7.14
CA GLY A 375 7.05 25.91 7.98
C GLY A 375 6.58 25.23 9.27
N MET A 376 6.45 23.90 9.22
CA MET A 376 6.65 22.96 10.34
C MET A 376 6.99 23.59 11.71
N GLU A 377 5.97 24.02 12.45
CA GLU A 377 6.03 24.04 13.91
C GLU A 377 4.76 23.40 14.48
N ARG A 378 5.00 22.45 15.40
CA ARG A 378 4.02 21.51 15.92
C ARG A 378 2.83 22.26 16.54
N VAL A 379 1.63 21.98 16.03
CA VAL A 379 0.38 22.29 16.74
C VAL A 379 0.44 21.64 18.14
N PRO A 380 -0.03 22.31 19.21
CA PRO A 380 -0.04 21.74 20.55
C PRO A 380 -0.82 20.43 20.54
N ARG A 381 -0.21 19.35 21.04
CA ARG A 381 -0.87 18.06 21.22
C ARG A 381 -2.13 18.27 22.05
N LEU A 382 -3.30 18.09 21.45
CA LEU A 382 -4.52 17.83 22.21
C LEU A 382 -4.31 16.49 22.91
N SER A 383 -3.94 16.53 24.19
CA SER A 383 -3.85 15.38 25.07
C SER A 383 -5.25 14.82 25.29
N LEU A 384 -5.68 13.93 24.41
CA LEU A 384 -6.89 13.13 24.55
C LEU A 384 -6.60 12.00 25.52
N ASN A 385 -7.03 12.17 26.78
CA ASN A 385 -7.14 11.06 27.72
C ASN A 385 -8.27 10.14 27.25
N LEU A 386 -7.94 9.10 26.48
CA LEU A 386 -8.86 7.99 26.27
C LEU A 386 -9.02 7.22 27.60
N PRO A 387 -10.24 6.84 28.00
CA PRO A 387 -10.44 6.01 29.18
C PRO A 387 -9.77 4.65 28.97
N SER A 388 -8.96 4.23 29.96
CA SER A 388 -8.38 2.90 29.98
C SER A 388 -9.49 1.86 30.14
N VAL A 389 -9.59 0.94 29.18
CA VAL A 389 -10.46 -0.22 29.30
C VAL A 389 -9.84 -1.14 30.35
N THR A 390 -10.34 -1.03 31.58
CA THR A 390 -10.01 -1.97 32.65
C THR A 390 -10.76 -3.27 32.37
N MET A 391 -10.00 -4.34 32.13
CA MET A 391 -10.52 -5.70 32.04
C MET A 391 -11.18 -6.07 33.37
N THR A 392 -12.51 -6.16 33.38
CA THR A 392 -13.28 -6.75 34.47
C THR A 392 -13.03 -8.25 34.51
N LYS A 393 -12.33 -8.72 35.56
CA LYS A 393 -12.24 -10.13 35.94
C LYS A 393 -13.63 -10.71 36.28
N PRO A 394 -13.87 -12.01 36.07
CA PRO A 394 -15.16 -12.62 36.37
C PRO A 394 -15.38 -12.76 37.87
N LEU A 395 -16.64 -12.57 38.28
CA LEU A 395 -17.17 -12.90 39.61
C LEU A 395 -17.05 -14.43 39.85
N GLU A 396 -16.40 -14.83 40.94
CA GLU A 396 -16.69 -16.10 41.61
C GLU A 396 -17.14 -15.85 43.05
N ILE A 397 -18.28 -16.43 43.38
CA ILE A 397 -18.91 -16.42 44.70
C ILE A 397 -18.67 -17.81 45.32
N LYS A 398 -18.02 -17.91 46.49
CA LYS A 398 -18.58 -18.43 47.76
C LYS A 398 -17.53 -18.74 48.84
N LYS A 399 -17.83 -18.17 50.02
CA LYS A 399 -17.77 -18.76 51.39
C LYS A 399 -16.44 -19.27 51.97
N GLY A 400 -16.04 -18.62 53.07
CA GLY A 400 -16.05 -19.28 54.39
C GLY A 400 -14.70 -19.49 55.08
N SER A 401 -14.55 -18.79 56.21
CA SER A 401 -13.86 -19.22 57.45
C SER A 401 -12.33 -19.18 57.57
N ALA A 402 -11.91 -18.25 58.44
CA ALA A 402 -11.08 -18.43 59.65
C ALA A 402 -9.55 -18.74 59.57
N SER A 403 -8.81 -17.87 60.30
CA SER A 403 -7.68 -18.15 61.23
C SER A 403 -6.21 -17.93 60.80
N GLY A 404 -5.48 -17.22 61.68
CA GLY A 404 -4.00 -17.25 61.93
C GLY A 404 -3.17 -16.25 61.11
N SER A 405 -2.49 -15.20 61.63
CA SER A 405 -1.50 -15.02 62.72
C SER A 405 -0.02 -15.31 62.32
N LEU A 406 0.87 -14.40 62.80
CA LEU A 406 2.36 -14.40 62.88
C LEU A 406 3.14 -13.85 61.66
N HIS A 407 3.78 -12.67 61.79
CA HIS A 407 5.20 -12.38 62.21
C HIS A 407 6.22 -12.78 61.10
N THR A 408 7.21 -11.99 60.64
CA THR A 408 8.19 -11.09 61.30
C THR A 408 9.00 -10.28 60.26
N SER A 409 9.43 -9.06 60.64
CA SER A 409 10.71 -8.33 60.41
C SER A 409 11.80 -8.96 59.50
N ASN A 410 12.71 -8.25 58.80
CA ASN A 410 13.41 -6.99 59.09
C ASN A 410 14.32 -6.58 57.89
N GLU A 411 14.93 -5.39 57.98
CA GLU A 411 16.24 -4.95 57.41
C GLU A 411 16.30 -4.12 56.09
N LEU A 412 16.53 -2.82 56.32
CA LEU A 412 17.30 -1.86 55.50
C LEU A 412 18.78 -1.88 55.98
N PRO A 413 19.75 -1.43 55.17
CA PRO A 413 20.30 -0.09 55.40
C PRO A 413 20.72 0.72 54.15
N GLU A 414 20.98 2.00 54.45
CA GLU A 414 21.23 3.20 53.64
C GLU A 414 22.54 3.23 52.82
N ILE A 415 22.63 4.18 51.87
CA ILE A 415 23.67 5.26 51.75
C ILE A 415 23.41 6.07 50.44
N GLY A 416 23.24 7.40 50.52
CA GLY A 416 23.23 8.36 49.36
C GLY A 416 24.59 9.07 49.18
N PRO A 417 24.73 10.27 48.55
CA PRO A 417 23.75 11.08 47.78
C PRO A 417 24.31 11.84 46.52
N SER A 418 23.39 12.47 45.74
CA SER A 418 23.54 13.79 45.03
C SER A 418 24.32 13.81 43.68
N LEU A 419 24.14 14.66 42.64
CA LEU A 419 23.59 16.02 42.40
C LEU A 419 23.17 16.24 40.91
N HIS A 420 22.25 17.19 40.71
CA HIS A 420 22.10 18.20 39.61
C HIS A 420 21.68 17.86 38.16
N HIS A 421 20.45 18.32 37.83
CA HIS A 421 19.92 18.85 36.56
C HIS A 421 20.67 20.11 36.05
N PRO A 422 20.52 20.64 34.80
CA PRO A 422 19.23 20.87 34.11
C PRO A 422 19.17 20.92 32.54
N ARG A 423 17.93 21.09 32.05
CA ARG A 423 17.44 21.30 30.66
C ARG A 423 18.14 22.44 29.88
N PRO A 424 18.10 22.42 28.53
CA PRO A 424 18.27 23.61 27.71
C PRO A 424 16.93 24.20 27.24
N THR A 425 16.86 25.53 27.30
CA THR A 425 15.89 26.43 26.67
C THR A 425 16.68 27.20 25.61
N LEU A 426 16.20 27.31 24.36
CA LEU A 426 16.81 28.22 23.39
C LEU A 426 15.76 29.09 22.68
N LEU A 427 16.11 30.38 22.68
CA LEU A 427 15.38 31.58 22.29
C LEU A 427 15.49 31.85 20.78
N LEU A 428 14.41 32.40 20.22
CA LEU A 428 14.41 33.20 18.99
C LEU A 428 15.27 34.47 19.14
N LYS A 429 15.96 34.86 18.06
CA LYS A 429 16.27 36.27 17.75
C LYS A 429 16.41 36.49 16.24
N ASN A 430 15.73 37.53 15.77
CA ASN A 430 15.76 38.11 14.44
C ASN A 430 17.15 38.60 14.05
N LEU A 431 17.48 38.46 12.76
CA LEU A 431 18.16 39.45 11.90
C LEU A 431 17.84 39.14 10.43
#